data_AF-A0A812XKI9-F1
#
_entry.id   AF-A0A812XKI9-F1
#
_cell.length_a   1.000
_cell.length_b   1.000
_cell.length_c   1.000
_cell.angle_alpha   90.00
_cell.angle_beta   90.00
_cell.angle_gamma   90.00
#
_symmetry.space_group_name_H-M   'P 1'
#
loop_
_entity.id
_entity.type
_entity.pdbx_description
1 polymer ?
#
loop_
_entity_poly.entity_id
_entity_poly.type
_entity_poly.pdbx_seq_one_letter_code
_entity_poly.pdbx_strand_id
1 'polypeptide(L)'
;MTKMEPHEDLKDAGKLVQYKKDMGKAAFVSHQWVGYRDPDPEFRQMRVLQDALRNMTSDLKHIYQDIHAEMLLPNSGLKGSEFRSEPLFLWYDYFCCPQLEKTDFPKAIDSIPAYVAKCAFFFVLVPVIESPSMSKVFTPASWAARG
;
A
#
# COMPACT_ATOMS: atom_id res chain seq x y z
N MET A 1 11.58 8.98 7.51
CA MET A 1 12.18 7.97 6.60
C MET A 1 12.36 8.62 5.24
N THR A 2 13.51 8.42 4.61
CA THR A 2 13.85 8.97 3.29
C THR A 2 14.16 7.88 2.26
N LYS A 3 14.10 6.61 2.67
CA LYS A 3 14.31 5.42 1.85
C LYS A 3 13.41 4.29 2.37
N MET A 4 13.13 3.33 1.50
CA MET A 4 12.48 2.07 1.90
C MET A 4 13.48 1.21 2.68
N GLU A 5 13.03 0.61 3.76
CA GLU A 5 13.82 -0.32 4.55
C GLU A 5 13.23 -1.73 4.39
N PRO A 6 14.07 -2.77 4.27
CA PRO A 6 13.62 -4.14 4.07
C PRO A 6 12.97 -4.71 5.34
N HIS A 7 12.33 -5.87 5.18
CA HIS A 7 11.63 -6.58 6.24
C HIS A 7 12.49 -6.81 7.49
N GLU A 8 13.71 -7.29 7.31
CA GLU A 8 14.62 -7.68 8.39
C GLU A 8 15.01 -6.47 9.25
N ASP A 9 15.39 -5.35 8.62
CA ASP A 9 15.75 -4.11 9.31
C ASP A 9 14.57 -3.56 10.12
N LEU A 10 13.36 -3.57 9.54
CA LEU A 10 12.16 -3.08 10.22
C LEU A 10 11.67 -4.03 11.32
N LYS A 11 11.89 -5.33 11.17
CA LYS A 11 11.61 -6.34 12.20
C LYS A 11 12.55 -6.15 13.40
N ASP A 12 13.85 -6.04 13.15
CA ASP A 12 14.88 -5.85 14.18
C ASP A 12 14.71 -4.51 14.91
N ALA A 13 14.28 -3.47 14.20
CA ALA A 13 13.94 -2.17 14.78
C ALA A 13 12.58 -2.15 15.52
N GLY A 14 11.85 -3.27 15.58
CA GLY A 14 10.54 -3.37 16.23
C GLY A 14 9.45 -2.52 15.57
N LYS A 15 9.60 -2.21 14.27
CA LYS A 15 8.63 -1.41 13.48
C LYS A 15 7.57 -2.28 12.82
N LEU A 16 7.82 -3.58 12.68
CA LEU A 16 6.83 -4.55 12.22
C LEU A 16 6.11 -5.19 13.40
N VAL A 17 4.84 -5.48 13.20
CA VAL A 17 4.00 -6.15 14.19
C VAL A 17 3.30 -7.35 13.56
N GLN A 18 3.16 -8.42 14.33
CA GLN A 18 2.30 -9.53 13.94
C GLN A 18 0.84 -9.12 14.12
N TYR A 19 0.21 -8.72 13.02
CA TYR A 19 -1.19 -8.30 13.02
C TYR A 19 -2.12 -9.42 13.49
N LYS A 20 -3.07 -9.05 14.34
CA LYS A 20 -4.20 -9.87 14.79
C LYS A 20 -5.49 -9.08 14.58
N LYS A 21 -6.60 -9.77 14.29
CA LYS A 21 -7.88 -9.15 13.92
C LYS A 21 -8.48 -8.26 15.01
N ASP A 22 -8.13 -8.49 16.27
CA ASP A 22 -8.55 -7.70 17.43
C ASP A 22 -7.79 -6.38 17.58
N MET A 23 -6.72 -6.15 16.80
CA MET A 23 -5.93 -4.93 16.87
C MET A 23 -6.57 -3.75 16.11
N GLY A 24 -7.51 -4.02 15.20
CA GLY A 24 -8.13 -3.04 14.30
C GLY A 24 -8.21 -3.55 12.87
N LYS A 25 -8.22 -2.63 11.89
CA LYS A 25 -8.29 -2.95 10.46
C LYS A 25 -6.90 -3.06 9.83
N ALA A 26 -6.81 -3.87 8.77
CA ALA A 26 -5.64 -3.89 7.89
C ALA A 26 -5.99 -3.36 6.50
N ALA A 27 -5.07 -2.64 5.87
CA ALA A 27 -5.12 -2.25 4.47
C ALA A 27 -3.95 -2.86 3.70
N PHE A 28 -4.25 -3.52 2.60
CA PHE A 28 -3.25 -3.97 1.65
C PHE A 28 -2.85 -2.82 0.74
N VAL A 29 -1.55 -2.59 0.52
CA VAL A 29 -1.05 -1.57 -0.39
C VAL A 29 -0.44 -2.22 -1.62
N SER A 30 -1.16 -2.14 -2.74
CA SER A 30 -0.65 -2.53 -4.05
C SER A 30 0.11 -1.39 -4.68
N HIS A 31 1.33 -1.65 -5.15
CA HIS A 31 2.21 -0.65 -5.75
C HIS A 31 3.06 -1.28 -6.88
N GLN A 32 3.82 -0.46 -7.61
CA GLN A 32 4.76 -0.95 -8.61
C GLN A 32 6.19 -0.76 -8.15
N TRP A 33 7.04 -1.74 -8.46
CA TRP A 33 8.48 -1.54 -8.37
C TRP A 33 8.90 -0.57 -9.47
N VAL A 34 9.34 0.63 -9.05
CA VAL A 34 9.84 1.68 -9.96
C VAL A 34 11.36 1.69 -10.07
N GLY A 35 12.03 0.70 -9.46
CA GLY A 35 13.46 0.45 -9.59
C GLY A 35 13.77 -1.04 -9.65
N TYR A 36 15.00 -1.38 -10.07
CA TYR A 36 15.44 -2.77 -10.20
C TYR A 36 15.74 -3.46 -8.88
N ARG A 37 16.24 -2.71 -7.89
CA ARG A 37 16.68 -3.23 -6.58
C ARG A 37 15.78 -2.78 -5.46
N ASP A 38 15.33 -1.53 -5.52
CA ASP A 38 14.44 -0.95 -4.53
C ASP A 38 13.07 -0.67 -5.17
N PRO A 39 11.97 -0.96 -4.47
CA PRO A 39 10.63 -0.74 -5.00
C PRO A 39 10.33 0.74 -5.25
N ASP A 40 10.92 1.63 -4.45
CA ASP A 40 10.74 3.08 -4.51
C ASP A 40 12.08 3.79 -4.16
N PRO A 41 13.06 3.80 -5.10
CA PRO A 41 14.42 4.25 -4.82
C PRO A 41 14.50 5.71 -4.33
N GLU A 42 13.55 6.55 -4.77
CA GLU A 42 13.49 7.97 -4.44
C GLU A 42 12.42 8.30 -3.39
N PHE A 43 11.79 7.27 -2.81
CA PHE A 43 10.76 7.39 -1.78
C PHE A 43 9.54 8.24 -2.22
N ARG A 44 9.30 8.31 -3.54
CA ARG A 44 8.24 9.14 -4.15
C ARG A 44 6.87 8.50 -3.94
N GLN A 45 6.75 7.18 -4.13
CA GLN A 45 5.49 6.46 -3.88
C GLN A 45 5.13 6.51 -2.40
N MET A 46 6.10 6.25 -1.52
CA MET A 46 5.87 6.23 -0.09
C MET A 46 5.49 7.61 0.46
N ARG A 47 6.05 8.69 -0.10
CA ARG A 47 5.62 10.05 0.26
C ARG A 47 4.15 10.29 -0.10
N VAL A 48 3.73 9.87 -1.29
CA VAL A 48 2.31 9.96 -1.71
C VAL A 48 1.41 9.17 -0.77
N LEU A 49 1.80 7.95 -0.39
CA LEU A 49 1.05 7.15 0.59
C LEU A 49 0.94 7.87 1.93
N GLN A 50 2.05 8.42 2.44
CA GLN A 50 2.07 9.16 3.71
C GLN A 50 1.19 10.41 3.67
N ASP A 51 1.21 11.16 2.57
CA ASP A 51 0.36 12.33 2.37
C ASP A 51 -1.12 11.94 2.32
N ALA A 52 -1.45 10.88 1.58
CA ALA A 52 -2.81 10.35 1.52
C ALA A 52 -3.31 9.92 2.90
N LEU A 53 -2.53 9.15 3.64
CA LEU A 53 -2.89 8.70 5.00
C LEU A 53 -3.05 9.88 5.96
N ARG A 54 -2.15 10.87 5.92
CA ARG A 54 -2.30 12.10 6.72
C ARG A 54 -3.64 12.77 6.45
N ASN A 55 -3.97 12.99 5.18
CA ASN A 55 -5.23 13.61 4.77
C ASN A 55 -6.46 12.79 5.23
N MET A 56 -6.40 11.46 5.12
CA MET A 56 -7.46 10.56 5.58
C MET A 56 -7.67 10.63 7.10
N THR A 57 -6.59 10.78 7.87
CA THR A 57 -6.63 10.87 9.33
C THR A 57 -6.94 12.26 9.88
N SER A 58 -6.81 13.34 9.09
CA SER A 58 -7.13 14.71 9.52
C SER A 58 -8.57 15.10 9.17
N ASP A 59 -8.77 15.69 8.00
CA ASP A 59 -9.96 16.48 7.67
C ASP A 59 -10.77 15.89 6.52
N LEU A 60 -10.32 14.77 5.94
CA LEU A 60 -11.07 14.11 4.88
C LEU A 60 -12.43 13.67 5.42
N LYS A 61 -13.49 14.27 4.87
CA LYS A 61 -14.88 13.96 5.21
C LYS A 61 -15.39 12.78 4.40
N HIS A 62 -15.01 12.71 3.13
CA HIS A 62 -15.55 11.74 2.20
C HIS A 62 -14.53 11.40 1.11
N ILE A 63 -14.41 10.12 0.79
CA ILE A 63 -13.73 9.59 -0.39
C ILE A 63 -14.83 9.23 -1.38
N TYR A 64 -14.95 10.05 -2.43
CA TYR A 64 -15.90 9.82 -3.50
C TYR A 64 -15.45 8.67 -4.39
N GLN A 65 -16.41 8.00 -5.02
CA GLN A 65 -16.13 7.07 -6.11
C GLN A 65 -15.84 7.84 -7.41
N ASP A 66 -15.52 7.13 -8.49
CA ASP A 66 -15.43 7.75 -9.79
C ASP A 66 -16.80 8.33 -10.23
N ILE A 67 -16.76 9.27 -11.15
CA ILE A 67 -17.96 10.02 -11.58
C ILE A 67 -19.07 9.12 -12.13
N HIS A 68 -18.71 8.00 -12.77
CA HIS A 68 -19.71 7.08 -13.32
C HIS A 68 -20.39 6.30 -12.19
N ALA A 69 -19.62 5.87 -11.19
CA ALA A 69 -20.15 5.17 -10.03
C ALA A 69 -21.04 6.08 -9.15
N GLU A 70 -20.62 7.33 -8.90
CA GLU A 70 -21.44 8.30 -8.13
C GLU A 70 -22.76 8.63 -8.84
N MET A 71 -22.77 8.65 -10.18
CA MET A 71 -24.00 8.89 -10.95
C MET A 71 -25.01 7.74 -10.79
N LEU A 72 -24.53 6.49 -10.68
CA LEU A 72 -25.38 5.31 -10.49
C LEU A 72 -25.76 5.08 -9.03
N LEU A 73 -24.86 5.42 -8.11
CA LEU A 73 -24.98 5.19 -6.67
C LEU A 73 -24.60 6.45 -5.88
N PRO A 74 -25.50 7.44 -5.78
CA PRO A 74 -25.20 8.69 -5.10
C PRO A 74 -24.87 8.48 -3.62
N ASN A 75 -23.80 9.13 -3.14
CA ASN A 75 -23.33 9.04 -1.74
C ASN A 75 -22.82 7.65 -1.33
N SER A 76 -22.39 6.83 -2.28
CA SER A 76 -21.82 5.50 -2.01
C SER A 76 -20.34 5.53 -1.65
N GLY A 77 -19.72 6.71 -1.62
CA GLY A 77 -18.34 6.89 -1.18
C GLY A 77 -18.10 6.56 0.29
N LEU A 78 -16.82 6.41 0.66
CA LEU A 78 -16.41 6.09 2.01
C LEU A 78 -16.32 7.35 2.86
N LYS A 79 -16.95 7.35 4.04
CA LYS A 79 -16.77 8.42 5.01
C LYS A 79 -15.36 8.36 5.60
N GLY A 80 -14.69 9.50 5.71
CA GLY A 80 -13.33 9.53 6.28
C GLY A 80 -13.26 9.06 7.73
N SER A 81 -14.38 9.12 8.47
CA SER A 81 -14.49 8.57 9.82
C SER A 81 -14.24 7.06 9.89
N GLU A 82 -14.47 6.30 8.81
CA GLU A 82 -14.19 4.86 8.75
C GLU A 82 -12.71 4.52 8.94
N PHE A 83 -11.81 5.45 8.60
CA PHE A 83 -10.37 5.28 8.75
C PHE A 83 -9.85 5.72 10.13
N ARG A 84 -10.71 6.37 10.93
CA ARG A 84 -10.38 6.90 12.27
C ARG A 84 -11.07 6.16 13.40
N SER A 85 -11.98 5.24 13.07
CA SER A 85 -12.78 4.50 14.06
C SER A 85 -11.95 3.47 14.81
N GLU A 86 -10.91 2.93 14.19
CA GLU A 86 -10.01 1.94 14.78
C GLU A 86 -8.59 2.06 14.20
N PRO A 87 -7.56 1.50 14.88
CA PRO A 87 -6.21 1.50 14.34
C PRO A 87 -6.15 0.82 12.96
N LEU A 88 -5.41 1.43 12.03
CA LEU A 88 -5.20 0.91 10.68
C LEU A 88 -3.76 0.42 10.53
N PHE A 89 -3.60 -0.85 10.22
CA PHE A 89 -2.31 -1.49 9.92
C PHE A 89 -2.11 -1.59 8.41
N LEU A 90 -0.89 -1.33 7.94
CA LEU A 90 -0.56 -1.42 6.52
C LEU A 90 0.16 -2.74 6.25
N TRP A 91 -0.28 -3.43 5.21
CA TRP A 91 0.43 -4.56 4.63
C TRP A 91 1.04 -4.11 3.30
N TYR A 92 2.37 -4.22 3.16
CA TYR A 92 3.13 -3.77 2.00
C TYR A 92 4.19 -4.82 1.66
N ASP A 93 4.19 -5.33 0.43
CA ASP A 93 4.94 -6.54 0.05
C ASP A 93 6.44 -6.50 0.39
N TYR A 94 7.11 -5.36 0.20
CA TYR A 94 8.56 -5.23 0.37
C TYR A 94 9.02 -5.43 1.81
N PHE A 95 8.32 -4.85 2.79
CA PHE A 95 8.69 -4.97 4.20
C PHE A 95 7.81 -5.94 4.99
N CYS A 96 6.74 -6.46 4.41
CA CYS A 96 5.94 -7.55 5.00
C CYS A 96 6.42 -8.94 4.58
N CYS A 97 7.17 -9.05 3.48
CA CYS A 97 7.81 -10.30 3.05
C CYS A 97 9.31 -10.28 3.37
N PRO A 98 9.89 -11.38 3.91
CA PRO A 98 11.34 -11.51 4.09
C PRO A 98 12.11 -11.32 2.77
N GLN A 99 13.16 -10.50 2.76
CA GLN A 99 13.94 -10.21 1.55
C GLN A 99 15.24 -11.03 1.48
N LEU A 100 15.79 -11.45 2.62
CA LEU A 100 17.08 -12.17 2.69
C LEU A 100 16.92 -13.70 2.66
N GLU A 101 15.79 -14.21 3.13
CA GLU A 101 15.53 -15.66 3.25
C GLU A 101 14.97 -16.25 1.96
N LYS A 102 15.86 -16.78 1.12
CA LYS A 102 15.53 -17.34 -0.21
C LYS A 102 14.49 -18.46 -0.19
N THR A 103 14.39 -19.23 0.90
CA THR A 103 13.43 -20.34 1.03
C THR A 103 12.02 -19.87 1.39
N ASP A 104 11.92 -18.74 2.08
CA ASP A 104 10.66 -18.27 2.65
C ASP A 104 10.09 -17.08 1.87
N PHE A 105 10.90 -16.36 1.08
CA PHE A 105 10.41 -15.34 0.16
C PHE A 105 9.35 -15.87 -0.82
N PRO A 106 9.55 -17.01 -1.55
CA PRO A 106 8.52 -17.51 -2.46
C PRO A 106 7.22 -17.86 -1.73
N LYS A 107 7.31 -18.49 -0.55
CA LYS A 107 6.12 -18.82 0.27
C LYS A 107 5.39 -17.57 0.74
N ALA A 108 6.13 -16.51 1.10
CA ALA A 108 5.56 -15.23 1.49
C ALA A 108 4.80 -14.59 0.32
N ILE A 109 5.36 -14.61 -0.89
CA ILE A 109 4.69 -14.16 -2.10
C ILE A 109 3.43 -14.99 -2.39
N ASP A 110 3.51 -16.32 -2.32
CA ASP A 110 2.37 -17.21 -2.53
C ASP A 110 1.24 -16.98 -1.51
N SER A 111 1.58 -16.47 -0.32
CA SER A 111 0.60 -16.16 0.73
C SER A 111 -0.12 -14.82 0.55
N ILE A 112 0.33 -13.95 -0.36
CA ILE A 112 -0.23 -12.61 -0.60
C ILE A 112 -1.76 -12.62 -0.74
N PRO A 113 -2.38 -13.50 -1.55
CA PRO A 113 -3.83 -13.53 -1.70
C PRO A 113 -4.57 -13.77 -0.37
N ALA A 114 -3.99 -14.57 0.53
CA ALA A 114 -4.58 -14.84 1.85
C ALA A 114 -4.51 -13.61 2.78
N TYR A 115 -3.48 -12.77 2.65
CA TYR A 115 -3.40 -11.48 3.36
C TYR A 115 -4.38 -10.46 2.78
N VAL A 116 -4.47 -10.35 1.45
CA VAL A 116 -5.45 -9.49 0.77
C VAL A 116 -6.87 -9.82 1.23
N ALA A 117 -7.24 -11.10 1.25
CA ALA A 117 -8.57 -11.55 1.67
C ALA A 117 -8.92 -11.23 3.14
N LYS A 118 -7.93 -10.94 3.98
CA LYS A 118 -8.11 -10.55 5.39
C LYS A 118 -8.08 -9.03 5.61
N CYS A 119 -7.69 -8.25 4.61
CA CYS A 119 -7.65 -6.80 4.72
C CYS A 119 -9.06 -6.21 4.57
N ALA A 120 -9.36 -5.18 5.35
CA ALA A 120 -10.61 -4.42 5.22
C ALA A 120 -10.56 -3.44 4.03
N PHE A 121 -9.36 -3.02 3.64
CA PHE A 121 -9.14 -2.12 2.52
C PHE A 121 -8.07 -2.63 1.56
N PHE A 122 -8.21 -2.24 0.30
CA PHE A 122 -7.22 -2.45 -0.74
C PHE A 122 -6.85 -1.10 -1.35
N PHE A 123 -5.66 -0.60 -1.03
CA PHE A 123 -5.15 0.66 -1.53
C PHE A 123 -4.29 0.42 -2.77
N VAL A 124 -4.60 1.15 -3.83
CA VAL A 124 -3.84 1.13 -5.08
C VAL A 124 -2.97 2.39 -5.13
N LEU A 125 -1.69 2.23 -4.82
CA LEU A 125 -0.70 3.30 -4.80
C LEU A 125 -0.05 3.42 -6.19
N VAL A 126 -0.66 4.26 -7.03
CA VAL A 126 -0.29 4.41 -8.46
C VAL A 126 -0.04 5.86 -8.87
N PRO A 127 0.86 6.58 -8.19
CA PRO A 127 1.25 7.91 -8.64
C PRO A 127 1.95 7.85 -10.00
N VAL A 128 1.92 8.96 -10.74
CA VAL A 128 2.72 9.10 -11.96
C VAL A 128 4.18 9.31 -11.58
N ILE A 129 5.04 8.35 -11.89
CA ILE A 129 6.46 8.37 -11.53
C ILE A 129 7.31 8.03 -12.74
N GLU A 130 8.23 8.90 -13.08
CA GLU A 130 9.31 8.60 -14.00
C GLU A 130 10.42 7.82 -13.28
N SER A 131 10.85 6.69 -13.85
CA SER A 131 12.05 5.98 -13.42
C SER A 131 13.15 6.13 -14.48
N PRO A 132 14.16 6.98 -14.23
CA PRO A 132 15.29 7.14 -15.15
C PRO A 132 16.02 5.81 -15.36
N SER A 133 16.19 5.03 -14.30
CA SER A 133 16.88 3.73 -14.37
C SER A 133 16.21 2.74 -15.32
N MET A 134 14.87 2.74 -15.36
CA MET A 134 14.10 1.82 -16.20
C MET A 134 13.67 2.45 -17.53
N SER A 135 14.03 3.73 -17.76
CA SER A 135 13.58 4.53 -18.91
C SER A 135 12.06 4.41 -19.16
N LYS A 136 11.28 4.47 -18.08
CA LYS A 136 9.83 4.21 -18.09
C LYS A 136 9.09 5.19 -17.18
N VAL A 137 7.88 5.57 -17.60
CA VAL A 137 6.91 6.27 -16.75
C VAL A 137 5.88 5.27 -16.24
N PHE A 138 5.75 5.21 -14.92
CA PHE A 138 4.74 4.44 -14.22
C PHE A 138 3.48 5.29 -14.03
N THR A 139 2.34 4.70 -14.31
CA THR A 139 1.01 5.34 -14.32
C THR A 139 -0.06 4.33 -13.86
N PRO A 140 -1.28 4.78 -13.55
CA PRO A 140 -2.40 3.88 -13.31
C PRO A 140 -2.61 2.84 -14.42
N ALA A 141 -2.42 3.23 -15.68
CA ALA A 141 -2.50 2.31 -16.82
C ALA A 141 -1.39 1.24 -16.79
N SER A 142 -0.15 1.63 -16.45
CA SER A 142 0.95 0.68 -16.33
C SER A 142 0.82 -0.27 -15.15
N TRP A 143 0.06 0.12 -14.11
CA TRP A 143 -0.31 -0.75 -13.00
C TRP A 143 -1.42 -1.72 -13.42
N ALA A 144 -2.47 -1.22 -14.07
CA ALA A 144 -3.61 -2.02 -14.51
C ALA A 144 -3.23 -3.11 -15.53
N ALA A 145 -2.19 -2.89 -16.33
CA ALA A 145 -1.64 -3.88 -17.26
C ALA A 145 -0.82 -4.99 -16.59
N ARG A 146 -0.64 -4.97 -15.26
CA ARG A 146 0.04 -6.03 -14.49
C ARG A 146 -0.99 -7.08 -14.04
N GLY A 147 -1.43 -7.90 -14.98
CA GLY A 147 -2.40 -8.98 -14.79
C GLY A 147 -2.64 -9.71 -16.09
#